data_AF-A0AAV4F6G4-F1
#
_entry.id   AF-A0AAV4F6G4-F1
#
_cell.length_a   1.000
_cell.length_b   1.000
_cell.length_c   1.000
_cell.angle_alpha   90.00
_cell.angle_beta   90.00
_cell.angle_gamma   90.00
#
_symmetry.space_group_name_H-M   'P 1'
#
loop_
_entity.id
_entity.type
_entity.pdbx_description
1 polymer ?
#
loop_
_entity_poly.entity_id
_entity_poly.type
_entity_poly.pdbx_seq_one_letter_code
_entity_poly.pdbx_strand_id
1 'polypeptide(L)'
;MESQSDSESEDNDDEWVHHVRHYPRIPTFTGNSGIKADLPEDPSHLDVYQLFITDELIASWKRDTNRYARTVIGSKDLQLLSKRSRFNTRKPVTLEEISLHLSL
;
A
#
# COMPACT_ATOMS: atom_id res chain seq x y z
N MET A 1 27.74 59.39 -7.81
CA MET A 1 27.80 58.38 -6.73
C MET A 1 26.51 57.60 -6.83
N GLU A 2 26.67 56.28 -7.00
CA GLU A 2 25.73 55.37 -7.63
C GLU A 2 24.35 55.31 -6.96
N SER A 3 23.31 55.46 -7.78
CA SER A 3 21.97 54.99 -7.50
C SER A 3 21.80 53.63 -8.18
N GLN A 4 21.57 52.62 -7.36
CA GLN A 4 21.20 51.25 -7.74
C GLN A 4 20.01 51.25 -8.69
N SER A 5 20.11 50.46 -9.75
CA SER A 5 18.99 50.01 -10.56
C SER A 5 19.10 48.49 -10.61
N ASP A 6 18.45 47.85 -9.64
CA ASP A 6 18.10 46.43 -9.69
C ASP A 6 17.32 46.19 -10.99
N SER A 7 17.99 45.68 -12.03
CA SER A 7 17.28 45.05 -13.13
C SER A 7 16.97 43.63 -12.68
N GLU A 8 15.78 43.48 -12.12
CA GLU A 8 15.14 42.21 -11.87
C GLU A 8 15.29 41.35 -13.14
N SER A 9 16.08 40.27 -13.04
CA SER A 9 16.11 39.24 -14.05
C SER A 9 14.73 38.60 -14.05
N GLU A 10 13.92 38.95 -15.04
CA GLU A 10 12.69 38.24 -15.37
C GLU A 10 13.04 36.75 -15.47
N ASP A 11 12.58 35.98 -14.48
CA ASP A 11 12.68 34.53 -14.47
C ASP A 11 12.16 34.02 -15.81
N ASN A 12 13.08 33.42 -16.56
CA ASN A 12 12.84 32.81 -17.85
C ASN A 12 12.09 31.49 -17.62
N ASP A 13 10.87 31.58 -17.10
CA ASP A 13 10.02 30.46 -16.67
C ASP A 13 9.27 29.79 -17.84
N ASP A 14 9.60 30.12 -19.08
CA ASP A 14 8.88 29.61 -20.25
C ASP A 14 9.64 28.54 -21.04
N GLU A 15 10.87 28.16 -20.67
CA GLU A 15 11.66 27.19 -21.45
C GLU A 15 11.18 25.72 -21.33
N TRP A 16 10.11 25.43 -20.59
CA TRP A 16 9.64 24.05 -20.39
C TRP A 16 8.75 23.52 -21.52
N VAL A 17 8.24 24.34 -22.45
CA VAL A 17 7.13 23.90 -23.33
C VAL A 17 7.19 24.37 -24.78
N HIS A 18 8.35 24.75 -25.32
CA HIS A 18 8.35 25.41 -26.64
C HIS A 18 8.27 24.47 -27.86
N HIS A 19 8.33 23.14 -27.71
CA HIS A 19 8.36 22.21 -28.86
C HIS A 19 7.32 21.09 -28.83
N VAL A 20 6.13 21.32 -28.26
CA VAL A 20 5.04 20.33 -28.27
C VAL A 20 4.29 20.33 -29.62
N ARG A 21 4.99 20.13 -30.74
CA ARG A 21 4.36 19.76 -32.03
C ARG A 21 3.95 18.28 -32.06
N HIS A 22 4.21 17.55 -30.98
CA HIS A 22 3.73 16.20 -30.78
C HIS A 22 2.36 16.30 -30.10
N TYR A 23 1.29 16.27 -30.91
CA TYR A 23 -0.01 15.78 -30.44
C TYR A 23 0.23 14.59 -29.51
N PRO A 24 -0.43 14.46 -28.35
CA PRO A 24 -0.22 13.31 -27.48
C PRO A 24 -0.43 12.06 -28.33
N ARG A 25 0.65 11.33 -28.61
CA ARG A 25 0.57 9.99 -29.19
C ARG A 25 0.03 9.13 -28.07
N ILE A 26 -1.27 9.19 -27.85
CA ILE A 26 -1.99 8.28 -26.96
C ILE A 26 -1.77 6.92 -27.59
N PRO A 27 -0.94 6.04 -26.99
CA PRO A 27 -0.80 4.70 -27.51
C PRO A 27 -2.20 4.08 -27.46
N THR A 28 -2.66 3.53 -28.57
CA THR A 28 -3.89 2.74 -28.55
C THR A 28 -3.69 1.60 -27.56
N PHE A 29 -4.56 1.50 -26.56
CA PHE A 29 -4.54 0.38 -25.63
C PHE A 29 -4.78 -0.90 -26.45
N THR A 30 -3.73 -1.69 -26.65
CA THR A 30 -3.78 -2.97 -27.39
C THR A 30 -4.06 -4.15 -26.48
N GLY A 31 -4.25 -3.90 -25.19
CA GLY A 31 -4.62 -4.94 -24.24
C GLY A 31 -6.05 -5.40 -24.50
N ASN A 32 -6.28 -6.71 -24.40
CA ASN A 32 -7.64 -7.22 -24.29
C ASN A 32 -8.27 -6.63 -23.02
N SER A 33 -9.43 -5.99 -23.18
CA SER A 33 -10.24 -5.49 -22.08
C SER A 33 -10.81 -6.64 -21.25
N GLY A 34 -10.94 -6.44 -19.94
CA GLY A 34 -11.56 -7.40 -19.03
C GLY A 34 -10.60 -7.98 -17.99
N ILE A 35 -11.16 -8.73 -17.04
CA ILE A 35 -10.41 -9.47 -16.02
C ILE A 35 -9.80 -10.69 -16.70
N LYS A 36 -8.48 -10.85 -16.63
CA LYS A 36 -7.74 -11.98 -17.21
C LYS A 36 -7.54 -13.14 -16.23
N ALA A 37 -8.39 -13.23 -15.21
CA ALA A 37 -8.36 -14.30 -14.22
C ALA A 37 -9.44 -15.32 -14.53
N ASP A 38 -9.13 -16.59 -14.29
CA ASP A 38 -10.10 -17.66 -14.40
C ASP A 38 -11.10 -17.54 -13.24
N LEU A 39 -12.30 -17.07 -13.57
CA LEU A 39 -13.43 -16.97 -12.66
C LEU A 39 -14.49 -18.01 -13.04
N PRO A 40 -15.29 -18.49 -12.06
CA PRO A 40 -16.44 -19.34 -12.36
C PRO A 40 -17.48 -18.59 -13.24
N GLU A 41 -18.40 -19.35 -13.85
CA GLU A 41 -19.39 -18.80 -14.81
C GLU A 41 -20.30 -17.73 -14.19
N ASP A 42 -20.60 -17.83 -12.89
CA ASP A 42 -21.32 -16.84 -12.11
C ASP A 42 -20.49 -16.49 -10.85
N PRO A 43 -19.53 -15.55 -10.95
CA PRO A 43 -18.63 -15.23 -9.86
C PRO A 43 -19.33 -14.44 -8.78
N SER A 44 -19.16 -14.89 -7.54
CA SER A 44 -19.54 -14.14 -6.37
C SER A 44 -18.60 -12.95 -6.15
N HIS A 45 -19.02 -11.99 -5.32
CA HIS A 45 -18.13 -10.90 -4.90
C HIS A 45 -16.87 -11.42 -4.18
N LEU A 46 -16.96 -12.57 -3.53
CA LEU A 46 -15.84 -13.20 -2.84
C LEU A 46 -14.78 -13.72 -3.83
N ASP A 47 -15.21 -14.29 -4.95
CA ASP A 47 -14.30 -14.79 -5.99
C ASP A 47 -13.45 -13.65 -6.58
N VAL A 48 -14.08 -12.49 -6.81
CA VAL A 48 -13.37 -11.30 -7.29
C VAL A 48 -12.44 -10.73 -6.22
N TYR A 49 -12.85 -10.75 -4.95
CA TYR A 49 -12.02 -10.27 -3.84
C TYR A 49 -10.75 -11.12 -3.65
N GLN A 50 -10.87 -12.45 -3.79
CA GLN A 50 -9.74 -13.38 -3.63
C GLN A 50 -8.67 -13.25 -4.73
N LEU A 51 -8.99 -12.62 -5.88
CA LEU A 51 -7.97 -12.26 -6.88
C LEU A 51 -6.92 -11.28 -6.33
N PHE A 52 -7.30 -10.45 -5.37
CA PHE A 52 -6.41 -9.45 -4.76
C PHE A 52 -5.91 -9.91 -3.40
N ILE A 53 -6.79 -10.54 -2.61
CA ILE A 53 -6.47 -11.03 -1.27
C ILE A 53 -6.30 -12.54 -1.32
N THR A 54 -5.08 -12.95 -1.67
CA THR A 54 -4.72 -14.35 -1.81
C THR A 54 -4.40 -15.00 -0.45
N ASP A 55 -4.49 -16.32 -0.39
CA ASP A 55 -4.09 -17.09 0.79
C ASP A 55 -2.62 -16.83 1.19
N GLU A 56 -1.76 -16.62 0.19
CA GLU A 56 -0.35 -16.27 0.42
C GLU A 56 -0.21 -14.91 1.12
N LEU A 57 -1.02 -13.92 0.74
CA LEU A 57 -1.04 -12.60 1.37
C LEU A 57 -1.53 -12.71 2.81
N ILE A 58 -2.62 -13.46 3.05
CA ILE A 58 -3.14 -13.73 4.40
C ILE A 58 -2.09 -14.44 5.27
N ALA A 59 -1.40 -15.44 4.71
CA ALA A 59 -0.32 -16.14 5.39
C ALA A 59 0.87 -15.22 5.70
N SER A 60 1.18 -14.28 4.81
CA SER A 60 2.20 -13.25 5.03
C SER A 60 1.79 -12.32 6.18
N TRP A 61 0.55 -11.85 6.20
CA TRP A 61 0.03 -11.00 7.28
C TRP A 61 0.08 -11.70 8.63
N LYS A 62 -0.28 -12.99 8.72
CA LYS A 62 -0.10 -13.79 9.93
C LYS A 62 1.35 -13.78 10.40
N ARG A 63 2.27 -14.09 9.48
CA ARG A 63 3.70 -14.19 9.78
C ARG A 63 4.23 -12.86 10.30
N ASP A 64 3.88 -11.77 9.63
CA ASP A 64 4.39 -10.43 9.91
C ASP A 64 3.78 -9.85 11.19
N THR A 65 2.49 -10.06 11.42
CA THR A 65 1.81 -9.67 12.67
C THR A 65 2.43 -10.37 13.86
N ASN A 66 2.67 -11.67 13.75
CA ASN A 66 3.31 -12.45 14.81
C ASN A 66 4.79 -12.09 14.99
N ARG A 67 5.52 -11.81 13.90
CA ARG A 67 6.90 -11.33 13.95
C ARG A 67 6.97 -10.00 14.70
N TYR A 68 6.16 -9.03 14.31
CA TYR A 68 6.07 -7.71 14.96
C TYR A 68 5.71 -7.84 16.45
N ALA A 69 4.76 -8.73 16.77
CA ALA A 69 4.40 -9.01 18.15
C ALA A 69 5.59 -9.49 19.00
N ARG A 70 6.44 -10.36 18.45
CA ARG A 70 7.63 -10.84 19.15
C ARG A 70 8.72 -9.79 19.24
N THR A 71 8.99 -9.06 18.16
CA THR A 71 10.15 -8.17 18.09
C THR A 71 9.93 -6.83 18.79
N VAL A 72 8.75 -6.21 18.60
CA VAL A 72 8.50 -4.83 19.07
C VAL A 72 7.77 -4.80 20.42
N ILE A 73 6.95 -5.82 20.69
CA ILE A 73 6.23 -5.93 21.95
C ILE A 73 6.99 -6.81 22.95
N GLY A 74 7.64 -7.87 22.48
CA GLY A 74 8.52 -8.69 23.33
C GLY A 74 9.78 -7.94 23.80
N SER A 75 10.20 -6.89 23.09
CA SER A 75 11.30 -6.01 23.53
C SER A 75 10.87 -5.01 24.60
N LYS A 76 9.57 -4.88 24.90
CA LYS A 76 9.13 -4.09 26.06
C LYS A 76 9.46 -4.89 27.31
N ASP A 77 9.87 -4.19 28.36
CA ASP A 77 10.22 -4.82 29.62
C ASP A 77 8.95 -5.37 30.30
N LEU A 78 8.55 -6.58 29.91
CA LEU A 78 7.31 -7.24 30.33
C LEU A 78 7.24 -7.44 31.85
N GLN A 79 8.40 -7.43 32.52
CA GLN A 79 8.52 -7.55 33.98
C GLN A 79 8.08 -6.28 34.71
N LEU A 80 8.19 -5.11 34.07
CA LEU A 80 7.71 -3.83 34.62
C LEU A 80 6.20 -3.64 34.40
N LEU A 81 5.60 -4.45 33.53
CA LEU A 81 4.17 -4.37 33.22
C LEU A 81 3.36 -5.22 34.19
N SER A 82 2.20 -4.71 34.59
CA SER A 82 1.23 -5.48 35.37
C SER A 82 0.93 -6.83 34.71
N LYS A 83 0.72 -7.89 35.52
CA LYS A 83 0.33 -9.22 35.03
C LYS A 83 -0.94 -9.21 34.17
N ARG A 84 -1.82 -8.21 34.35
CA ARG A 84 -3.04 -8.00 33.56
C ARG A 84 -2.85 -7.13 32.31
N SER A 85 -1.62 -6.70 32.04
CA SER A 85 -1.30 -5.90 30.86
C SER A 85 -1.60 -6.70 29.59
N ARG A 86 -2.19 -6.03 28.59
CA ARG A 86 -2.46 -6.59 27.26
C ARG A 86 -1.21 -7.13 26.55
N PHE A 87 -0.02 -6.67 26.96
CA PHE A 87 1.25 -7.17 26.43
C PHE A 87 1.65 -8.52 27.03
N ASN A 88 1.23 -8.81 28.27
CA ASN A 88 1.50 -10.08 28.97
C ASN A 88 0.48 -11.18 28.62
N THR A 89 -0.75 -10.82 28.23
CA THR A 89 -1.81 -11.78 27.88
C THR A 89 -1.97 -12.01 26.38
N ARG A 90 -1.06 -11.46 25.56
CA ARG A 90 -1.17 -11.50 24.10
C ARG A 90 -0.94 -12.92 23.57
N LYS A 91 -1.81 -13.35 22.67
CA LYS A 91 -1.70 -14.63 21.94
C LYS A 91 -1.23 -14.39 20.51
N PRO A 92 -0.53 -15.36 19.90
CA PRO A 92 -0.23 -15.31 18.47
C PRO A 92 -1.52 -15.38 17.65
N VAL A 93 -1.53 -14.66 16.54
CA VAL A 93 -2.68 -14.60 15.62
C VAL A 93 -2.71 -15.84 14.74
N THR A 94 -3.90 -16.42 14.53
CA THR A 94 -4.14 -17.56 13.64
C THR A 94 -4.57 -17.12 12.22
N LEU A 95 -4.63 -18.06 11.27
CA LEU A 95 -5.15 -17.73 9.93
C LEU A 95 -6.65 -17.44 9.98
N GLU A 96 -7.40 -18.26 10.73
CA GLU A 96 -8.85 -18.09 10.94
C GLU A 96 -9.19 -16.73 11.50
N GLU A 97 -8.41 -16.21 12.46
CA GLU A 97 -8.61 -14.88 13.03
C GLU A 97 -8.40 -13.76 12.00
N ILE A 98 -7.47 -13.94 11.06
CA ILE A 98 -7.24 -12.95 10.00
C ILE A 98 -8.34 -13.04 8.95
N SER A 99 -8.71 -14.24 8.52
CA SER A 99 -9.83 -14.45 7.60
C SER A 99 -11.13 -13.87 8.17
N LEU A 100 -11.45 -14.19 9.43
CA LEU A 100 -12.60 -13.64 10.14
C LEU A 100 -12.55 -12.11 10.22
N HIS A 101 -11.38 -11.54 10.52
CA HIS A 101 -11.21 -10.09 10.59
C HIS A 101 -11.46 -9.40 9.25
N LEU A 102 -11.14 -10.08 8.15
CA LEU A 102 -11.37 -9.61 6.78
C LEU A 102 -12.80 -9.90 6.28
N SER A 103 -13.65 -10.50 7.13
CA SER A 103 -14.99 -10.97 6.76
C SER A 103 -14.98 -12.00 5.61
N LEU A 104 -13.89 -12.78 5.51
CA LEU A 104 -13.73 -13.92 4.61
C LEU A 104 -14.37 -15.18 5.19
#